data_AF-A0A9D2GF42-F1
#
_entry.id   AF-A0A9D2GF42-F1
#
_cell.length_a   1.000
_cell.length_b   1.000
_cell.length_c   1.000
_cell.angle_alpha   90.00
_cell.angle_beta   90.00
_cell.angle_gamma   90.00
#
_symmetry.space_group_name_H-M   'P 1'
#
loop_
_entity.id
_entity.type
_entity.pdbx_description
1 polymer ?
#
loop_
_entity_poly.entity_id
_entity_poly.type
_entity_poly.pdbx_seq_one_letter_code
_entity_poly.pdbx_strand_id
1 'polypeptide(L)' 'MQTQTNDKNLMEDILLLEKGACDLFMHGAIESSSNNVHQAFNDALNDSLCMQDTI' A
#
# COMPACT_ATOMS: atom_id res chain seq x y z
N MET A 1 32.38 -10.80 -3.82
CA MET A 1 30.93 -10.65 -4.11
C MET A 1 30.34 -9.95 -2.89
N GLN A 2 29.95 -8.68 -3.03
CA GLN A 2 29.45 -7.88 -1.90
C GLN A 2 27.92 -7.99 -1.86
N THR A 3 27.40 -8.69 -0.86
CA THR A 3 25.98 -8.76 -0.49
C THR A 3 25.58 -7.52 0.32
N GLN A 4 25.63 -6.34 -0.29
CA GLN A 4 25.21 -5.09 0.35
C GLN A 4 24.07 -4.37 -0.40
N THR A 5 23.50 -5.01 -1.43
CA THR A 5 22.45 -4.44 -2.29
C THR A 5 21.07 -5.10 -2.12
N ASN A 6 20.96 -6.18 -1.33
CA ASN A 6 19.70 -6.91 -1.22
C ASN A 6 18.67 -6.16 -0.38
N ASP A 7 19.05 -5.59 0.76
CA ASP A 7 18.08 -4.96 1.66
C ASP A 7 17.49 -3.66 1.07
N LYS A 8 18.31 -2.89 0.35
CA LYS A 8 17.85 -1.67 -0.33
C LYS A 8 16.86 -2.01 -1.46
N ASN A 9 17.20 -2.96 -2.32
CA ASN A 9 16.33 -3.37 -3.41
C ASN A 9 15.06 -4.02 -2.87
N LEU A 10 15.18 -4.85 -1.83
CA LEU A 10 14.05 -5.46 -1.14
C LEU A 10 13.12 -4.40 -0.54
N MET A 11 13.66 -3.38 0.11
CA MET A 11 12.86 -2.28 0.66
C MET A 11 12.18 -1.48 -0.46
N GLU A 12 12.88 -1.21 -1.57
CA GLU A 12 12.27 -0.54 -2.74
C GLU A 12 11.14 -1.37 -3.34
N ASP A 13 11.31 -2.69 -3.48
CA ASP A 13 10.27 -3.60 -3.96
C ASP A 13 9.05 -3.62 -3.02
N ILE A 14 9.27 -3.61 -1.69
CA ILE A 14 8.19 -3.53 -0.69
C ILE A 14 7.45 -2.20 -0.79
N LEU A 15 8.17 -1.08 -0.89
CA LEU A 15 7.57 0.26 -1.01
C LEU A 15 6.76 0.40 -2.31
N LEU A 16 7.24 -0.17 -3.42
CA LEU A 16 6.52 -0.16 -4.70
C LEU A 16 5.25 -1.02 -4.65
N LEU A 17 5.31 -2.18 -4.00
CA LEU A 17 4.14 -3.04 -3.79
C LEU A 17 3.08 -2.32 -2.94
N GLU A 18 3.50 -1.74 -1.82
CA GLU A 18 2.61 -1.05 -0.88
C GLU A 18 1.97 0.18 -1.52
N LYS A 19 2.73 0.93 -2.33
CA LYS A 19 2.20 2.02 -3.14
C LYS A 19 1.13 1.55 -4.13
N GLY A 20 1.35 0.41 -4.78
CA GLY A 20 0.37 -0.19 -5.68
C GLY A 20 -0.91 -0.60 -4.95
N ALA A 21 -0.79 -1.14 -3.73
CA ALA A 21 -1.94 -1.47 -2.89
C ALA A 21 -2.73 -0.22 -2.48
N CYS A 22 -2.05 0.86 -2.06
CA CYS A 22 -2.69 2.13 -1.72
C CYS A 22 -3.46 2.74 -2.91
N ASP A 23 -2.87 2.71 -4.11
CA ASP A 23 -3.53 3.22 -5.33
C ASP A 23 -4.82 2.44 -5.61
N LEU A 24 -4.78 1.10 -5.51
CA LEU A 24 -5.95 0.24 -5.66
C LEU A 24 -7.02 0.53 -4.60
N PHE A 25 -6.64 0.73 -3.35
CA PHE A 25 -7.60 1.02 -2.27
C PHE A 25 -8.22 2.41 -2.42
N MET A 26 -7.44 3.42 -2.81
CA MET A 26 -7.95 4.75 -3.12
C MET A 26 -8.94 4.72 -4.28
N HIS A 27 -8.60 4.05 -5.38
CA HIS A 27 -9.50 3.87 -6.52
C HIS A 27 -10.75 3.08 -6.14
N GLY A 28 -10.59 1.97 -5.39
CA GLY A 28 -11.69 1.16 -4.91
C GLY A 28 -12.66 1.93 -4.02
N ALA A 29 -12.16 2.82 -3.14
CA ALA A 29 -13.00 3.70 -2.34
C ALA A 29 -13.79 4.67 -3.21
N ILE A 30 -13.15 5.34 -4.17
CA ILE A 30 -13.78 6.33 -5.06
C ILE A 30 -14.84 5.69 -5.98
N GLU A 31 -14.53 4.51 -6.53
CA GLU A 31 -15.38 3.85 -7.54
C GLU A 31 -16.50 3.01 -6.92
N SER A 32 -16.43 2.72 -5.62
CA SER A 32 -17.48 1.99 -4.93
C SER A 32 -18.77 2.81 -4.80
N SER A 33 -19.88 2.22 -5.24
CA SER A 33 -21.23 2.82 -5.12
C SER A 33 -21.93 2.48 -3.80
N SER A 34 -21.33 1.61 -2.99
CA SER A 34 -21.91 1.11 -1.75
C SER A 34 -21.08 1.56 -0.55
N ASN A 35 -21.73 2.17 0.44
CA ASN A 35 -21.06 2.76 1.62
C ASN A 35 -20.21 1.74 2.40
N ASN A 36 -20.65 0.48 2.49
CA ASN A 36 -19.88 -0.57 3.15
C ASN A 36 -18.59 -0.94 2.40
N VAL A 37 -18.64 -0.95 1.06
CA VAL A 37 -17.47 -1.24 0.22
C VAL A 37 -16.52 -0.03 0.23
N HIS A 38 -17.06 1.19 0.18
CA HIS A 38 -16.29 2.42 0.35
C HIS A 38 -15.51 2.41 1.65
N GLN A 39 -16.19 2.11 2.76
CA GLN A 39 -15.57 2.09 4.08
C GLN A 39 -14.48 1.00 4.16
N ALA A 40 -14.73 -0.20 3.63
CA ALA A 40 -13.73 -1.27 3.64
C ALA A 40 -12.45 -0.88 2.87
N PHE A 41 -12.58 -0.21 1.72
CA PHE A 41 -11.43 0.30 0.98
C PHE A 41 -10.73 1.44 1.70
N ASN A 42 -11.48 2.34 2.35
CA ASN A 42 -10.92 3.46 3.09
C ASN A 42 -10.17 2.99 4.35
N ASP A 43 -10.69 1.98 5.05
CA ASP A 43 -10.02 1.37 6.21
C ASP A 43 -8.73 0.68 5.77
N ALA A 44 -8.79 -0.13 4.71
CA ALA A 44 -7.61 -0.79 4.14
C ALA A 44 -6.55 0.21 3.66
N LEU A 45 -6.95 1.32 3.03
CA LEU A 45 -6.04 2.40 2.64
C LEU A 45 -5.32 3.01 3.84
N ASN A 46 -6.05 3.29 4.94
CA ASN A 46 -5.45 3.88 6.13
C ASN A 46 -4.45 2.92 6.79
N ASP A 47 -4.79 1.63 6.90
CA ASP A 47 -3.87 0.62 7.45
C ASP A 47 -2.58 0.52 6.62
N SER A 48 -2.72 0.52 5.29
CA SER A 48 -1.60 0.50 4.34
C SER A 48 -0.69 1.74 4.43
N LEU A 49 -1.28 2.94 4.58
CA LEU A 49 -0.50 4.17 4.77
C LEU A 49 0.23 4.18 6.11
N CYS A 50 -0.40 3.70 7.19
CA CYS A 50 0.29 3.55 8.48
C CYS A 50 1.46 2.57 8.42
N MET A 51 1.36 1.52 7.61
CA MET A 51 2.49 0.62 7.36
C MET A 51 3.63 1.33 6.61
N GLN A 52 3.34 2.13 5.58
CA GLN A 52 4.38 2.92 4.87
C GLN A 52 5.12 3.88 5.81
N ASP A 53 4.43 4.53 6.74
CA ASP A 53 5.05 5.45 7.70
C ASP A 53 6.02 4.75 8.67
N THR A 54 5.93 3.43 8.81
CA THR A 54 6.71 2.63 9.77
C THR A 54 7.94 1.96 9.12
N ILE A 55 8.07 1.98 7.79
CA ILE A 55 9.14 1.34 6.99
C ILE A 55 10.22 2.36 6.61
#